data_AF-A0AAJ0HP68-F1
#
_entry.id   AF-A0AAJ0HP68-F1
#
_cell.length_a   1.000
_cell.length_b   1.000
_cell.length_c   1.000
_cell.angle_alpha   90.00
_cell.angle_beta   90.00
_cell.angle_gamma   90.00
#
_symmetry.space_group_name_H-M   'P 1'
#
loop_
_entity.id
_entity.type
_entity.pdbx_description
1 polymer ?
#
loop_
_entity_poly.entity_id
_entity_poly.type
_entity_poly.pdbx_seq_one_letter_code
_entity_poly.pdbx_strand_id
1 'polypeptide(L)'
;MAFVVQQPLHPSNEYAQVVWASHILSYLHPYTCSTTDGPSKPSPVPDVLPEDDGDSEDDLVDDLDTDSIIAGEAPDYLAAHGEPIRQKFLNCVAELLAHKRGGKHVAATALREKTNSVEVDVARNNRFSVEDDKWLASLSHFLAKCGGQGTTAADGTMYDVENSCPSLLEATVRRNATRLDGWIGQFAKLLKGATLMLSAATRPVGGARSPNPSQENQLSVPDAAEEFVRWVRASILAPATGESAAMARLGMVRLAAVVARSPEAASAELKRIAPSVDGSKAARLCRLIARPAVNLRTLARIAHLFPRFQAVVFIKVETPGFTRLGPQQILGLAEAWEQLGLPRLDRLPKSLSHRQKRFRKDCARAFPVHCDAQLLLRYEAEPSLAPSLPYIGCSKRACFLCHSLLSVLAPQTRVRGHHGVCYPFWGLGVLQSENLRRELQQLCGIVKGKIVARLSPSRPTPLMVPQSSAVSDLRTADMAGLRRQSAHRQELERRSQEVRERMQIL
;
A
#
# COMPACT_ATOMS: atom_id res chain seq x y z
N MET A 1 -11.15 20.61 44.39
CA MET A 1 -11.20 19.91 43.09
C MET A 1 -10.56 18.54 43.26
N ALA A 2 -11.38 17.50 43.34
CA ALA A 2 -10.90 16.12 43.45
C ALA A 2 -10.28 15.72 42.11
N PHE A 3 -9.00 15.33 42.12
CA PHE A 3 -8.38 14.64 40.99
C PHE A 3 -9.10 13.29 40.84
N VAL A 4 -9.99 13.18 39.86
CA VAL A 4 -10.49 11.89 39.41
C VAL A 4 -9.30 11.17 38.80
N VAL A 5 -8.72 10.25 39.57
CA VAL A 5 -7.78 9.25 39.05
C VAL A 5 -8.56 8.45 38.01
N GLN A 6 -8.34 8.75 36.72
CA GLN A 6 -8.85 7.92 35.65
C GLN A 6 -8.29 6.51 35.87
N GLN A 7 -9.15 5.57 36.28
CA GLN A 7 -8.78 4.16 36.29
C GLN A 7 -8.26 3.79 34.90
N PRO A 8 -7.21 2.97 34.80
CA PRO A 8 -6.71 2.53 33.50
C PRO A 8 -7.85 1.83 32.78
N LEU A 9 -8.32 2.42 31.69
CA LEU A 9 -9.40 1.88 30.89
C LEU A 9 -8.92 0.55 30.30
N HIS A 10 -9.38 -0.56 30.86
CA HIS A 10 -9.11 -1.89 30.33
C HIS A 10 -9.90 -2.10 29.04
N PRO A 11 -9.33 -2.82 28.04
CA PRO A 11 -10.08 -3.13 26.84
C PRO A 11 -11.26 -4.07 27.16
N SER A 12 -12.29 -4.02 26.34
CA SER A 12 -13.49 -4.84 26.50
C SER A 12 -13.17 -6.35 26.42
N ASN A 13 -14.03 -7.18 27.03
CA ASN A 13 -13.88 -8.63 26.95
C ASN A 13 -14.05 -9.14 25.52
N GLU A 14 -14.88 -8.48 24.71
CA GLU A 14 -15.08 -8.79 23.29
C GLU A 14 -13.77 -8.61 22.51
N TYR A 15 -13.01 -7.54 22.78
CA TYR A 15 -11.69 -7.35 22.20
C TYR A 15 -10.71 -8.46 22.64
N ALA A 16 -10.70 -8.83 23.92
CA ALA A 16 -9.86 -9.91 24.42
C ALA A 16 -10.13 -11.23 23.70
N GLN A 17 -11.40 -11.55 23.45
CA GLN A 17 -11.80 -12.73 22.67
C GLN A 17 -11.26 -12.69 21.23
N VAL A 18 -11.32 -11.54 20.55
CA VAL A 18 -10.73 -11.38 19.21
C VAL A 18 -9.22 -11.63 19.24
N VAL A 19 -8.50 -11.11 20.24
CA VAL A 19 -7.06 -11.35 20.41
C VAL A 19 -6.77 -12.85 20.58
N TRP A 20 -7.47 -13.52 21.49
CA TRP A 20 -7.30 -14.96 21.72
C TRP A 20 -7.56 -15.78 20.45
N ALA A 21 -8.70 -15.54 19.80
CA ALA A 21 -9.09 -16.24 18.59
C ALA A 21 -8.08 -16.00 17.45
N SER A 22 -7.59 -14.77 17.30
CA SER A 22 -6.61 -14.41 16.28
C SER A 22 -5.28 -15.14 16.48
N HIS A 23 -4.81 -15.25 17.72
CA HIS A 23 -3.61 -16.04 18.03
C HIS A 23 -3.81 -17.52 17.71
N ILE A 24 -4.94 -18.12 18.12
CA ILE A 24 -5.26 -19.52 17.80
C ILE A 24 -5.28 -19.75 16.29
N LEU A 25 -5.97 -18.88 15.54
CA LEU A 25 -6.03 -18.97 14.08
C LEU A 25 -4.63 -18.86 13.45
N SER A 26 -3.80 -17.95 13.96
CA SER A 26 -2.42 -17.76 13.48
C SER A 26 -1.49 -18.93 13.80
N TYR A 27 -1.82 -19.76 14.79
CA TYR A 27 -1.05 -20.97 15.09
C TYR A 27 -1.48 -22.15 14.23
N LEU A 28 -2.75 -22.19 13.82
CA LEU A 28 -3.28 -23.17 12.89
C LEU A 28 -2.84 -22.95 11.44
N HIS A 29 -2.24 -21.79 11.14
CA HIS A 29 -1.78 -21.44 9.80
C HIS A 29 -0.24 -21.37 9.78
N PRO A 30 0.48 -22.28 9.09
CA PRO A 30 1.94 -22.32 9.12
C PRO A 30 2.59 -21.04 8.56
N TYR A 31 1.88 -20.33 7.67
CA TYR A 31 2.38 -19.11 7.01
C TYR A 31 2.04 -17.78 7.72
N THR A 32 1.36 -17.76 8.87
CA THR A 32 1.03 -16.50 9.61
C THR A 32 2.10 -16.11 10.62
N CYS A 33 3.08 -16.97 10.90
CA CYS A 33 4.17 -16.72 11.83
C CYS A 33 5.38 -17.60 11.48
N SER A 34 6.20 -17.17 10.52
CA SER A 34 7.60 -17.61 10.50
C SER A 34 8.34 -16.84 11.58
N THR A 35 8.22 -17.28 12.84
CA THR A 35 9.27 -17.00 13.81
C THR A 35 10.30 -18.10 13.61
N THR A 36 11.44 -17.77 13.01
CA THR A 36 12.56 -18.69 12.90
C THR A 36 12.99 -19.13 14.31
N ASP A 37 13.02 -20.43 14.54
CA ASP A 37 13.47 -21.05 15.78
C ASP A 37 14.96 -20.75 15.99
N GLY A 38 15.24 -19.81 16.89
CA GLY A 38 16.57 -19.58 17.47
C GLY A 38 16.45 -19.45 18.98
N PRO A 39 17.38 -20.03 19.78
CA PRO A 39 17.33 -19.95 21.23
C PRO A 39 17.67 -18.53 21.70
N SER A 40 16.66 -17.73 22.03
CA SER A 40 16.85 -16.39 22.60
C SER A 40 17.22 -16.46 24.09
N LYS A 41 18.43 -15.98 24.45
CA LYS A 41 18.82 -15.64 25.82
C LYS A 41 17.92 -14.53 26.41
N PRO A 42 17.67 -14.50 27.73
CA PRO A 42 16.92 -13.43 28.36
C PRO A 42 17.80 -12.18 28.51
N SER A 43 17.32 -11.02 28.04
CA SER A 43 17.88 -9.71 28.39
C SER A 43 16.75 -8.80 28.88
N PRO A 44 16.92 -8.04 29.98
CA PRO A 44 15.88 -7.21 30.56
C PRO A 44 16.00 -5.76 30.07
N VAL A 45 15.25 -5.38 29.04
CA VAL A 45 14.93 -3.97 28.75
C VAL A 45 13.49 -3.89 28.19
N PRO A 46 12.57 -3.11 28.80
CA PRO A 46 11.25 -2.86 28.24
C PRO A 46 11.32 -1.67 27.26
N ASP A 47 10.95 -1.91 25.98
CA ASP A 47 10.48 -0.96 24.95
C ASP A 47 10.98 -1.23 23.51
N VAL A 48 11.79 -2.26 23.32
CA VAL A 48 12.19 -2.66 21.96
C VAL A 48 11.18 -3.67 21.40
N LEU A 49 10.42 -3.23 20.39
CA LEU A 49 9.61 -4.11 19.53
C LEU A 49 10.47 -5.29 19.05
N PRO A 50 9.96 -6.54 19.01
CA PRO A 50 10.65 -7.58 18.27
C PRO A 50 10.80 -7.14 16.82
N GLU A 51 12.04 -7.12 16.33
CA GLU A 51 12.39 -6.67 14.97
C GLU A 51 12.00 -7.68 13.88
N ASP A 52 11.48 -8.84 14.24
CA ASP A 52 11.24 -9.93 13.30
C ASP A 52 9.76 -10.01 12.91
N ASP A 53 9.37 -9.09 12.02
CA ASP A 53 8.13 -9.22 11.26
C ASP A 53 8.48 -10.06 10.02
N GLY A 54 8.10 -11.34 10.02
CA GLY A 54 8.35 -12.27 8.92
C GLY A 54 7.76 -11.82 7.58
N ASP A 55 8.43 -10.89 6.89
CA ASP A 55 8.39 -10.73 5.44
C ASP A 55 9.10 -11.99 4.87
N SER A 56 8.37 -13.11 4.84
CA SER A 56 8.80 -14.32 4.12
C SER A 56 9.20 -13.93 2.69
N GLU A 57 10.23 -14.58 2.13
CA GLU A 57 10.60 -14.43 0.72
C GLU A 57 9.46 -14.84 -0.28
N ASP A 58 8.32 -15.30 0.26
CA ASP A 58 7.10 -15.77 -0.42
C ASP A 58 6.03 -14.68 -0.69
N ASP A 59 6.34 -13.39 -0.53
CA ASP A 59 5.45 -12.28 -0.96
C ASP A 59 5.19 -12.24 -2.49
N LEU A 60 5.83 -13.15 -3.23
CA LEU A 60 5.79 -13.31 -4.68
C LEU A 60 5.06 -14.60 -5.12
N VAL A 61 3.90 -14.92 -4.54
CA VAL A 61 3.00 -15.93 -5.16
C VAL A 61 2.19 -15.33 -6.32
N ASP A 62 1.73 -16.19 -7.22
CA ASP A 62 1.07 -15.86 -8.48
C ASP A 62 -0.31 -15.22 -8.24
N ASP A 63 -0.44 -13.98 -8.64
CA ASP A 63 -1.74 -13.35 -8.87
C ASP A 63 -1.54 -12.45 -10.08
N LEU A 64 -1.88 -13.03 -11.22
CA LEU A 64 -2.01 -12.37 -12.50
C LEU A 64 -3.26 -11.49 -12.44
N ASP A 65 -3.20 -10.40 -11.68
CA ASP A 65 -3.95 -9.20 -12.04
C ASP A 65 -3.24 -8.61 -13.27
N THR A 66 -3.44 -9.28 -14.41
CA THR A 66 -3.11 -8.78 -15.74
C THR A 66 -4.20 -7.80 -16.10
N ASP A 67 -3.89 -6.50 -16.09
CA ASP A 67 -4.63 -5.51 -16.86
C ASP A 67 -3.68 -4.32 -17.11
N SER A 68 -3.19 -4.23 -18.35
CA SER A 68 -2.19 -3.27 -18.83
C SER A 68 -2.74 -1.83 -18.93
N ILE A 69 -1.90 -0.80 -18.71
CA ILE A 69 -2.00 0.47 -19.45
C ILE A 69 -0.75 0.73 -20.27
N ILE A 70 -0.95 0.76 -21.59
CA ILE A 70 -0.11 1.42 -22.58
C ILE A 70 -0.25 2.94 -22.41
N ALA A 71 0.88 3.65 -22.40
CA ALA A 71 0.89 5.10 -22.60
C ALA A 71 0.43 5.42 -24.04
N GLY A 72 -0.87 5.59 -24.25
CA GLY A 72 -1.46 5.97 -25.54
C GLY A 72 -2.98 5.80 -25.60
N GLU A 73 -3.69 6.90 -25.89
CA GLU A 73 -4.98 7.01 -26.61
C GLU A 73 -6.37 6.64 -26.00
N ALA A 74 -7.20 7.70 -25.93
CA ALA A 74 -8.58 7.96 -26.43
C ALA A 74 -9.98 7.63 -25.76
N PRO A 75 -10.90 8.65 -25.65
CA PRO A 75 -11.78 8.92 -24.47
C PRO A 75 -13.33 8.68 -24.36
N ASP A 76 -13.96 7.65 -23.76
CA ASP A 76 -15.49 7.67 -23.73
C ASP A 76 -16.37 7.36 -22.49
N TYR A 77 -15.93 7.03 -21.26
CA TYR A 77 -16.90 6.41 -20.30
C TYR A 77 -17.03 6.94 -18.85
N LEU A 78 -16.98 8.24 -18.53
CA LEU A 78 -16.77 8.65 -17.11
C LEU A 78 -17.69 9.69 -16.45
N ALA A 79 -18.89 9.93 -16.98
CA ALA A 79 -19.91 10.68 -16.24
C ALA A 79 -20.56 9.82 -15.15
N ALA A 80 -20.34 8.50 -15.18
CA ALA A 80 -20.92 7.52 -14.24
C ALA A 80 -19.90 6.80 -13.33
N HIS A 81 -18.58 6.93 -13.53
CA HIS A 81 -17.57 6.06 -12.87
C HIS A 81 -16.34 6.79 -12.30
N GLY A 82 -16.48 7.92 -11.61
CA GLY A 82 -15.34 8.63 -11.01
C GLY A 82 -14.68 7.96 -9.79
N GLU A 83 -15.25 6.88 -9.26
CA GLU A 83 -14.74 6.22 -8.04
C GLU A 83 -13.38 5.52 -8.24
N PRO A 84 -13.15 4.69 -9.28
CA PRO A 84 -11.88 3.96 -9.44
C PRO A 84 -10.66 4.89 -9.52
N ILE A 85 -10.82 6.08 -10.09
CA ILE A 85 -9.76 7.10 -10.17
C ILE A 85 -9.41 7.63 -8.78
N ARG A 86 -10.42 7.91 -7.96
CA ARG A 86 -10.22 8.34 -6.57
C ARG A 86 -9.60 7.24 -5.73
N GLN A 87 -10.03 5.99 -5.92
CA GLN A 87 -9.42 4.83 -5.29
C GLN A 87 -7.94 4.70 -5.68
N LYS A 88 -7.62 4.88 -6.97
CA LYS A 88 -6.24 4.89 -7.46
C LYS A 88 -5.43 6.04 -6.87
N PHE A 89 -5.99 7.24 -6.78
CA PHE A 89 -5.35 8.38 -6.13
C PHE A 89 -4.94 8.04 -4.69
N LEU A 90 -5.89 7.53 -3.90
CA LEU A 90 -5.65 7.10 -2.52
C LEU A 90 -4.57 6.00 -2.43
N ASN A 91 -4.67 4.97 -3.27
CA ASN A 91 -3.67 3.89 -3.32
C ASN A 91 -2.27 4.43 -3.64
N CYS A 92 -2.13 5.33 -4.62
CA CYS A 92 -0.85 5.93 -4.98
C CYS A 92 -0.24 6.73 -3.83
N VAL A 93 -1.04 7.54 -3.13
CA VAL A 93 -0.58 8.30 -1.96
C VAL A 93 -0.11 7.34 -0.86
N ALA A 94 -0.91 6.35 -0.50
CA ALA A 94 -0.57 5.37 0.53
C ALA A 94 0.73 4.62 0.18
N GLU A 95 0.86 4.16 -1.06
CA GLU A 95 2.02 3.44 -1.55
C GLU A 95 3.33 4.26 -1.51
N LEU A 96 3.27 5.55 -1.82
CA LEU A 96 4.42 6.45 -1.76
C LEU A 96 4.84 6.80 -0.32
N LEU A 97 3.87 6.83 0.60
CA LEU A 97 4.11 7.09 2.02
C LEU A 97 4.77 5.92 2.75
N ALA A 98 4.48 4.69 2.31
CA ALA A 98 5.03 3.45 2.86
C ALA A 98 6.49 3.25 2.39
N HIS A 99 7.39 4.12 2.81
CA HIS A 99 8.75 4.22 2.26
C HIS A 99 9.76 3.18 2.78
N LYS A 100 9.34 2.30 3.70
CA LYS A 100 10.13 1.17 4.22
C LYS A 100 9.35 -0.13 4.06
N ARG A 101 10.05 -1.27 4.04
CA ARG A 101 9.44 -2.62 3.99
C ARG A 101 8.94 -3.04 5.37
N GLY A 102 8.07 -4.06 5.42
CA GLY A 102 7.50 -4.58 6.66
C GLY A 102 6.14 -4.00 7.06
N GLY A 103 5.40 -4.76 7.86
CA GLY A 103 4.05 -4.43 8.32
C GLY A 103 3.98 -3.12 9.14
N LYS A 104 5.03 -2.78 9.88
CA LYS A 104 5.12 -1.53 10.67
C LYS A 104 5.11 -0.25 9.83
N HIS A 105 5.38 -0.34 8.53
CA HIS A 105 5.52 0.83 7.66
C HIS A 105 4.37 0.99 6.65
N VAL A 106 3.29 0.23 6.82
CA VAL A 106 2.08 0.34 6.02
C VAL A 106 1.38 1.67 6.31
N ALA A 107 0.89 2.30 5.25
CA ALA A 107 0.03 3.48 5.27
C ALA A 107 -1.35 3.17 4.66
N ALA A 108 -2.35 3.89 5.14
CA ALA A 108 -3.72 3.91 4.62
C ALA A 108 -4.19 5.37 4.43
N THR A 109 -5.14 5.56 3.52
CA THR A 109 -5.67 6.87 3.13
C THR A 109 -7.16 6.83 2.87
N ALA A 110 -7.86 7.93 3.12
CA ALA A 110 -9.29 8.08 2.84
C ALA A 110 -9.62 9.52 2.40
N LEU A 111 -10.66 9.67 1.58
CA LEU A 111 -10.93 10.90 0.83
C LEU A 111 -12.20 11.62 1.32
N ARG A 112 -12.09 12.92 1.57
CA ARG A 112 -13.24 13.84 1.67
C ARG A 112 -13.17 14.92 0.60
N GLU A 113 -14.18 14.97 -0.25
CA GLU A 113 -14.32 16.05 -1.23
C GLU A 113 -14.99 17.28 -0.61
N LYS A 114 -14.39 18.44 -0.86
CA LYS A 114 -14.98 19.75 -0.62
C LYS A 114 -15.32 20.41 -1.96
N THR A 115 -15.98 21.57 -1.92
CA THR A 115 -16.41 22.29 -3.12
C THR A 115 -15.26 22.54 -4.10
N ASN A 116 -14.10 22.96 -3.59
CA ASN A 116 -12.94 23.39 -4.39
C ASN A 116 -11.63 22.67 -4.03
N SER A 117 -11.69 21.68 -3.14
CA SER A 117 -10.50 21.01 -2.62
C SER A 117 -10.81 19.58 -2.23
N VAL A 118 -9.75 18.85 -1.95
CA VAL A 118 -9.80 17.49 -1.46
C VAL A 118 -9.03 17.41 -0.16
N GLU A 119 -9.62 16.80 0.86
CA GLU A 119 -8.92 16.38 2.05
C GLU A 119 -8.63 14.89 2.00
N VAL A 120 -7.41 14.53 2.39
CA VAL A 120 -6.96 13.14 2.45
C VAL A 120 -6.52 12.87 3.87
N ASP A 121 -7.28 12.06 4.60
CA ASP A 121 -6.78 11.50 5.85
C ASP A 121 -5.71 10.47 5.55
N VAL A 122 -4.64 10.49 6.34
CA VAL A 122 -3.50 9.61 6.20
C VAL A 122 -3.20 8.96 7.54
N ALA A 123 -3.25 7.64 7.60
CA ALA A 123 -2.88 6.85 8.77
C ALA A 123 -1.65 5.98 8.48
N ARG A 124 -0.84 5.71 9.51
CA ARG A 124 0.36 4.87 9.41
C ARG A 124 0.51 3.96 10.62
N ASN A 125 1.03 2.76 10.40
CA ASN A 125 1.34 1.81 11.49
C ASN A 125 2.48 2.31 12.39
N ASN A 126 3.36 3.15 11.84
CA ASN A 126 4.38 3.87 12.58
C ASN A 126 4.02 5.36 12.67
N ARG A 127 4.67 6.08 13.59
CA ARG A 127 4.49 7.52 13.74
C ARG A 127 5.00 8.29 12.52
N PHE A 128 4.39 9.45 12.29
CA PHE A 128 4.88 10.41 11.30
C PHE A 128 6.16 11.10 11.78
N SER A 129 7.10 11.33 10.85
CA SER A 129 8.32 12.10 11.09
C SER A 129 8.25 13.49 10.44
N VAL A 130 9.18 14.37 10.79
CA VAL A 130 9.33 15.70 10.16
C VAL A 130 9.59 15.58 8.64
N GLU A 131 10.23 14.50 8.20
CA GLU A 131 10.44 14.24 6.77
C GLU A 131 9.13 13.92 6.05
N ASP A 132 8.17 13.30 6.74
CA ASP A 132 6.84 13.04 6.18
C ASP A 132 6.11 14.36 5.91
N ASP A 133 6.22 15.32 6.82
CA ASP A 133 5.58 16.64 6.69
C ASP A 133 6.13 17.41 5.48
N LYS A 134 7.46 17.44 5.36
CA LYS A 134 8.13 18.06 4.21
C LYS A 134 7.73 17.39 2.89
N TRP A 135 7.63 16.06 2.89
CA TRP A 135 7.26 15.32 1.69
C TRP A 135 5.79 15.52 1.32
N LEU A 136 4.86 15.49 2.28
CA LEU A 136 3.43 15.76 2.04
C LEU A 136 3.20 17.18 1.53
N ALA A 137 3.89 18.18 2.09
CA ALA A 137 3.84 19.56 1.60
C ALA A 137 4.37 19.66 0.16
N SER A 138 5.47 18.97 -0.15
CA SER A 138 6.03 18.91 -1.50
C SER A 138 5.08 18.23 -2.50
N LEU A 139 4.37 17.19 -2.05
CA LEU A 139 3.36 16.52 -2.85
C LEU A 139 2.15 17.44 -3.12
N SER A 140 1.61 18.13 -2.11
CA SER A 140 0.53 19.11 -2.32
C SER A 140 0.94 20.20 -3.32
N HIS A 141 2.16 20.74 -3.19
CA HIS A 141 2.68 21.74 -4.13
C HIS A 141 2.82 21.20 -5.56
N PHE A 142 3.29 19.97 -5.70
CA PHE A 142 3.37 19.29 -7.00
C PHE A 142 2.00 19.13 -7.65
N LEU A 143 0.98 18.70 -6.89
CA LEU A 143 -0.38 18.55 -7.40
C LEU A 143 -1.00 19.89 -7.80
N ALA A 144 -0.76 20.95 -7.02
CA ALA A 144 -1.20 22.31 -7.35
C ALA A 144 -0.60 22.81 -8.67
N LYS A 145 0.69 22.56 -8.88
CA LYS A 145 1.38 22.94 -10.12
C LYS A 145 0.87 22.22 -11.37
N CYS A 146 0.35 21.00 -11.23
CA CYS A 146 -0.23 20.26 -12.35
C CYS A 146 -1.47 20.95 -12.96
N GLY A 147 -2.06 21.93 -12.24
CA GLY A 147 -3.20 22.72 -12.68
C GLY A 147 -2.89 24.08 -13.30
N GLY A 148 -1.73 24.66 -12.99
CA GLY A 148 -1.44 26.08 -13.24
C GLY A 148 -0.97 26.43 -14.65
N GLN A 149 -0.78 25.46 -15.55
CA GLN A 149 -0.31 25.72 -16.92
C GLN A 149 -1.42 25.45 -17.94
N GLY A 150 -2.29 26.44 -18.08
CA GLY A 150 -3.13 26.58 -19.27
C GLY A 150 -2.28 27.08 -20.44
N THR A 151 -1.72 26.16 -21.22
CA THR A 151 -1.56 26.36 -22.67
C THR A 151 -1.67 25.00 -23.32
N THR A 152 -2.72 24.79 -24.10
CA THR A 152 -2.76 23.74 -25.12
C THR A 152 -1.54 23.90 -26.01
N ALA A 153 -0.56 22.99 -25.92
CA ALA A 153 0.28 22.74 -27.08
C ALA A 153 -0.67 22.23 -28.17
N ALA A 154 -0.72 22.92 -29.31
CA ALA A 154 -1.63 22.66 -30.42
C ALA A 154 -1.44 21.27 -31.08
N ASP A 155 -0.59 20.42 -30.53
CA ASP A 155 -0.07 19.20 -31.14
C ASP A 155 -0.38 17.93 -30.33
N GLY A 156 -1.29 17.98 -29.34
CA GLY A 156 -1.73 16.80 -28.59
C GLY A 156 -0.65 16.13 -27.72
N THR A 157 0.57 16.67 -27.69
CA THR A 157 1.68 16.17 -26.89
C THR A 157 1.40 16.43 -25.41
N MET A 158 1.26 15.33 -24.66
CA MET A 158 0.98 15.35 -23.23
C MET A 158 2.11 16.11 -22.51
N TYR A 159 1.75 17.15 -21.76
CA TYR A 159 2.68 17.84 -20.87
C TYR A 159 3.46 16.83 -20.04
N ASP A 160 4.78 16.87 -20.17
CA ASP A 160 5.71 16.01 -19.46
C ASP A 160 5.79 16.47 -18.01
N VAL A 161 4.84 16.00 -17.20
CA VAL A 161 4.69 16.23 -15.75
C VAL A 161 6.02 16.10 -15.01
N GLU A 162 6.94 15.26 -15.49
CA GLU A 162 8.25 15.06 -14.89
C GLU A 162 9.16 16.28 -14.99
N ASN A 163 8.95 17.14 -15.99
CA ASN A 163 9.68 18.41 -16.11
C ASN A 163 9.13 19.49 -15.16
N SER A 164 7.91 19.33 -14.63
CA SER A 164 7.30 20.32 -13.72
C SER A 164 7.87 20.27 -12.29
N CYS A 165 8.42 19.12 -11.85
CA CYS A 165 9.11 19.01 -10.56
C CYS A 165 10.05 17.77 -10.46
N PRO A 166 11.18 17.73 -11.20
CA PRO A 166 12.17 16.65 -11.10
C PRO A 166 12.63 16.37 -9.66
N SER A 167 12.66 17.43 -8.83
CA SER A 167 13.06 17.37 -7.43
C SER A 167 12.13 16.52 -6.56
N LEU A 168 10.83 16.40 -6.87
CA LEU A 168 9.93 15.56 -6.07
C LEU A 168 10.15 14.07 -6.34
N LEU A 169 10.41 13.67 -7.59
CA LEU A 169 10.74 12.28 -7.90
C LEU A 169 12.04 11.88 -7.21
N GLU A 170 13.07 12.72 -7.30
CA GLU A 170 14.35 12.49 -6.62
C GLU A 170 14.19 12.37 -5.10
N ALA A 171 13.46 13.31 -4.47
CA ALA A 171 13.15 13.26 -3.05
C ALA A 171 12.37 11.98 -2.67
N THR A 172 11.44 11.55 -3.52
CA THR A 172 10.64 10.34 -3.31
C THR A 172 11.49 9.08 -3.44
N VAL A 173 12.41 9.01 -4.41
CA VAL A 173 13.36 7.91 -4.58
C VAL A 173 14.31 7.83 -3.38
N ARG A 174 14.88 8.97 -2.95
CA ARG A 174 15.76 9.05 -1.78
C ARG A 174 15.05 8.57 -0.52
N ARG A 175 13.81 9.03 -0.30
CA ARG A 175 12.96 8.62 0.82
C ARG A 175 12.61 7.12 0.80
N ASN A 176 12.41 6.55 -0.39
CA ASN A 176 12.09 5.12 -0.58
C ASN A 176 13.33 4.22 -0.71
N ALA A 177 14.55 4.73 -0.47
CA ALA A 177 15.81 4.03 -0.76
C ALA A 177 15.85 2.60 -0.19
N THR A 178 15.59 2.41 1.10
CA THR A 178 15.62 1.08 1.74
C THR A 178 14.63 0.09 1.12
N ARG A 179 13.45 0.57 0.71
CA ARG A 179 12.43 -0.26 0.07
C ARG A 179 12.82 -0.62 -1.36
N LEU A 180 13.35 0.35 -2.10
CA LEU A 180 13.87 0.15 -3.45
C LEU A 180 15.05 -0.82 -3.46
N ASP A 181 16.01 -0.67 -2.54
CA ASP A 181 17.16 -1.57 -2.40
C ASP A 181 16.70 -3.01 -2.14
N GLY A 182 15.66 -3.18 -1.33
CA GLY A 182 15.06 -4.49 -1.08
C GLY A 182 14.47 -5.15 -2.34
N TRP A 183 13.91 -4.38 -3.27
CA TRP A 183 13.37 -4.90 -4.53
C TRP A 183 14.44 -5.07 -5.61
N ILE A 184 15.37 -4.11 -5.72
CA ILE A 184 16.54 -4.21 -6.60
C ILE A 184 17.38 -5.42 -6.21
N GLY A 185 17.60 -5.64 -4.92
CA GLY A 185 18.30 -6.83 -4.40
C GLY A 185 17.58 -8.13 -4.73
N GLN A 186 16.25 -8.18 -4.68
CA GLN A 186 15.48 -9.35 -5.12
C GLN A 186 15.62 -9.60 -6.63
N PHE A 187 15.58 -8.54 -7.43
CA PHE A 187 15.80 -8.65 -8.88
C PHE A 187 17.22 -9.12 -9.19
N ALA A 188 18.22 -8.58 -8.50
CA ALA A 188 19.61 -9.01 -8.58
C ALA A 188 19.78 -10.49 -8.22
N LYS A 189 19.10 -10.98 -7.17
CA LYS A 189 19.07 -12.41 -6.82
C LYS A 189 18.51 -13.28 -7.94
N LEU A 190 17.47 -12.81 -8.66
CA LEU A 190 16.94 -13.55 -9.83
C LEU A 190 17.95 -13.63 -10.97
N LEU A 191 18.74 -12.59 -11.19
CA LEU A 191 19.77 -12.59 -12.23
C LEU A 191 21.04 -13.37 -11.86
N LYS A 192 21.21 -13.74 -10.58
CA LYS A 192 22.45 -14.36 -10.11
C LYS A 192 22.65 -15.73 -10.77
N GLY A 193 23.74 -15.85 -11.54
CA GLY A 193 24.07 -17.08 -12.27
C GLY A 193 23.33 -17.25 -13.61
N ALA A 194 22.48 -16.29 -13.99
CA ALA A 194 21.82 -16.31 -15.29
C ALA A 194 22.79 -15.88 -16.41
N THR A 195 22.76 -16.57 -17.54
CA THR A 195 23.42 -16.13 -18.78
C THR A 195 22.60 -14.99 -19.38
N LEU A 196 23.23 -13.81 -19.53
CA LEU A 196 22.56 -12.62 -20.03
C LEU A 196 22.84 -12.40 -21.52
N MET A 197 21.77 -12.30 -22.32
CA MET A 197 21.79 -12.07 -23.77
C MET A 197 21.59 -10.58 -24.07
N LEU A 198 22.58 -9.77 -23.70
CA LEU A 198 22.57 -8.32 -23.92
C LEU A 198 23.17 -7.97 -25.28
N SER A 199 22.57 -7.01 -26.00
CA SER A 199 23.17 -6.48 -27.24
C SER A 199 24.54 -5.84 -26.98
N ALA A 200 25.47 -6.02 -27.94
CA ALA A 200 26.75 -5.32 -27.97
C ALA A 200 26.47 -3.83 -28.13
N ALA A 201 26.81 -3.04 -27.10
CA ALA A 201 26.37 -1.66 -26.99
C ALA A 201 26.66 -0.83 -28.25
N THR A 202 25.62 -0.24 -28.87
CA THR A 202 25.77 0.91 -29.77
C THR A 202 26.08 2.15 -28.94
N ARG A 203 27.33 2.25 -28.45
CA ARG A 203 27.86 3.31 -27.59
C ARG A 203 27.07 3.56 -26.28
N PRO A 204 27.74 3.73 -25.13
CA PRO A 204 27.06 4.27 -23.96
C PRO A 204 26.50 5.64 -24.34
N VAL A 205 25.18 5.83 -24.22
CA VAL A 205 24.62 7.17 -24.03
C VAL A 205 25.41 7.75 -22.86
N GLY A 206 26.17 8.82 -23.13
CA GLY A 206 27.36 9.23 -22.39
C GLY A 206 27.34 8.98 -20.88
N GLY A 207 28.40 8.32 -20.40
CA GLY A 207 28.77 8.03 -19.01
C GLY A 207 27.75 8.31 -17.92
N ALA A 208 27.23 7.25 -17.29
CA ALA A 208 26.56 7.27 -15.98
C ALA A 208 25.49 8.36 -15.77
N ARG A 209 24.97 8.98 -16.84
CA ARG A 209 23.89 9.95 -16.75
C ARG A 209 22.58 9.23 -16.98
N SER A 210 21.78 9.20 -15.92
CA SER A 210 20.36 8.80 -15.96
C SER A 210 19.69 9.43 -17.18
N PRO A 211 18.86 8.68 -17.95
CA PRO A 211 18.15 9.24 -19.08
C PRO A 211 17.38 10.49 -18.64
N ASN A 212 17.46 11.56 -19.44
CA ASN A 212 16.65 12.75 -19.20
C ASN A 212 15.16 12.41 -19.39
N PRO A 213 14.23 13.08 -18.69
CA PRO A 213 12.80 12.80 -18.78
C PRO A 213 12.26 12.75 -20.23
N SER A 214 12.74 13.66 -21.08
CA SER A 214 12.37 13.71 -22.50
C SER A 214 12.82 12.48 -23.30
N GLN A 215 13.90 11.81 -22.90
CA GLN A 215 14.40 10.59 -23.55
C GLN A 215 13.62 9.35 -23.09
N GLU A 216 13.08 9.35 -21.88
CA GLU A 216 12.30 8.21 -21.34
C GLU A 216 11.02 7.94 -22.14
N ASN A 217 10.39 8.99 -22.67
CA ASN A 217 9.16 8.84 -23.48
C ASN A 217 9.44 8.24 -24.87
N GLN A 218 10.68 8.30 -25.34
CA GLN A 218 11.09 7.78 -26.65
C GLN A 218 11.75 6.39 -26.57
N LEU A 219 12.14 5.96 -25.36
CA LEU A 219 12.81 4.68 -25.14
C LEU A 219 11.83 3.51 -25.28
N SER A 220 12.19 2.51 -26.08
CA SER A 220 11.41 1.29 -26.23
C SER A 220 11.51 0.41 -24.97
N VAL A 221 10.53 -0.48 -24.76
CA VAL A 221 10.58 -1.46 -23.66
C VAL A 221 11.81 -2.36 -23.76
N PRO A 222 12.20 -2.90 -24.95
CA PRO A 222 13.46 -3.63 -25.14
C PRO A 222 14.70 -2.88 -24.67
N ASP A 223 14.90 -1.65 -25.15
CA ASP A 223 16.10 -0.88 -24.82
C ASP A 223 16.15 -0.55 -23.33
N ALA A 224 15.00 -0.19 -22.74
CA ALA A 224 14.88 0.10 -21.32
C ALA A 224 15.16 -1.14 -20.45
N ALA A 225 14.69 -2.31 -20.86
CA ALA A 225 14.90 -3.57 -20.14
C ALA A 225 16.37 -3.98 -20.17
N GLU A 226 17.03 -3.89 -21.33
CA GLU A 226 18.47 -4.17 -21.43
C GLU A 226 19.28 -3.21 -20.55
N GLU A 227 19.02 -1.92 -20.63
CA GLU A 227 19.75 -0.92 -19.85
C GLU A 227 19.50 -1.06 -18.34
N PHE A 228 18.26 -1.37 -17.95
CA PHE A 228 17.91 -1.69 -16.57
C PHE A 228 18.72 -2.89 -16.04
N VAL A 229 18.78 -3.99 -16.81
CA VAL A 229 19.56 -5.18 -16.44
C VAL A 229 21.06 -4.86 -16.34
N ARG A 230 21.60 -4.02 -17.24
CA ARG A 230 23.00 -3.55 -17.15
C ARG A 230 23.25 -2.79 -15.84
N TRP A 231 22.35 -1.88 -15.45
CA TRP A 231 22.48 -1.11 -14.21
C TRP A 231 22.40 -1.98 -12.95
N VAL A 232 21.45 -2.93 -12.91
CA VAL A 232 21.35 -3.86 -11.77
C VAL A 232 22.62 -4.72 -11.68
N ARG A 233 23.11 -5.24 -12.81
CA ARG A 233 24.36 -6.02 -12.84
C ARG A 233 25.57 -5.20 -12.37
N ALA A 234 25.71 -3.98 -12.84
CA ALA A 234 26.78 -3.08 -12.41
C ALA A 234 26.71 -2.80 -10.89
N SER A 235 25.50 -2.62 -10.36
CA SER A 235 25.28 -2.38 -8.92
C SER A 235 25.64 -3.59 -8.04
N ILE A 236 25.56 -4.82 -8.57
CA ILE A 236 26.04 -6.03 -7.89
C ILE A 236 27.57 -6.06 -7.84
N LEU A 237 28.23 -5.67 -8.93
CA LEU A 237 29.69 -5.73 -9.06
C LEU A 237 30.40 -4.58 -8.32
N ALA A 238 29.80 -3.39 -8.31
CA ALA A 238 30.34 -2.20 -7.69
C ALA A 238 29.21 -1.42 -6.97
N PRO A 239 28.92 -1.76 -5.70
CA PRO A 239 27.90 -1.07 -4.93
C PRO A 239 28.25 0.42 -4.76
N ALA A 240 27.39 1.30 -5.28
CA ALA A 240 27.53 2.74 -5.08
C ALA A 240 27.20 3.13 -3.63
N THR A 241 27.79 4.23 -3.15
CA THR A 241 27.50 4.81 -1.82
C THR A 241 27.05 6.27 -1.94
N GLY A 242 26.37 6.77 -0.90
CA GLY A 242 25.96 8.18 -0.81
C GLY A 242 25.13 8.65 -2.00
N GLU A 243 25.50 9.80 -2.56
CA GLU A 243 24.77 10.46 -3.66
C GLU A 243 24.82 9.66 -4.97
N SER A 244 25.93 8.97 -5.22
CA SER A 244 26.05 8.07 -6.37
C SER A 244 25.00 6.96 -6.32
N ALA A 245 24.73 6.40 -5.14
CA ALA A 245 23.68 5.41 -4.96
C ALA A 245 22.28 6.00 -5.14
N ALA A 246 22.05 7.25 -4.74
CA ALA A 246 20.76 7.93 -4.95
C ALA A 246 20.49 8.12 -6.46
N MET A 247 21.49 8.57 -7.22
CA MET A 247 21.40 8.70 -8.68
C MET A 247 21.24 7.35 -9.38
N ALA A 248 21.95 6.31 -8.89
CA ALA A 248 21.80 4.95 -9.38
C ALA A 248 20.35 4.44 -9.24
N ARG A 249 19.74 4.65 -8.07
CA ARG A 249 18.33 4.32 -7.82
C ARG A 249 17.40 5.10 -8.73
N LEU A 250 17.63 6.41 -8.89
CA LEU A 250 16.78 7.25 -9.74
C LEU A 250 16.77 6.75 -11.19
N GLY A 251 17.94 6.43 -11.76
CA GLY A 251 18.03 5.86 -13.10
C GLY A 251 17.33 4.50 -13.22
N MET A 252 17.53 3.60 -12.24
CA MET A 252 16.82 2.32 -12.19
C MET A 252 15.30 2.48 -12.11
N VAL A 253 14.80 3.42 -11.30
CA VAL A 253 13.36 3.70 -11.16
C VAL A 253 12.77 4.20 -12.48
N ARG A 254 13.47 5.08 -13.20
CA ARG A 254 13.06 5.60 -14.51
C ARG A 254 12.99 4.52 -15.57
N LEU A 255 14.06 3.74 -15.72
CA LEU A 255 14.10 2.61 -16.65
C LEU A 255 13.03 1.57 -16.33
N ALA A 256 12.89 1.21 -15.04
CA ALA A 256 11.84 0.30 -14.60
C ALA A 256 10.43 0.84 -14.92
N ALA A 257 10.22 2.16 -14.85
CA ALA A 257 8.94 2.78 -15.21
C ALA A 257 8.66 2.77 -16.71
N VAL A 258 9.68 2.77 -17.57
CA VAL A 258 9.52 2.52 -19.02
C VAL A 258 9.20 1.05 -19.26
N VAL A 259 9.94 0.14 -18.63
CA VAL A 259 9.68 -1.31 -18.73
C VAL A 259 8.27 -1.65 -18.26
N ALA A 260 7.80 -1.02 -17.18
CA ALA A 260 6.47 -1.26 -16.62
C ALA A 260 5.29 -0.79 -17.51
N ARG A 261 5.53 -0.12 -18.65
CA ARG A 261 4.46 0.35 -19.56
C ARG A 261 3.69 -0.78 -20.25
N SER A 262 4.29 -1.96 -20.41
CA SER A 262 3.60 -3.15 -20.93
C SER A 262 4.09 -4.37 -20.16
N PRO A 263 3.26 -4.94 -19.26
CA PRO A 263 3.62 -6.12 -18.49
C PRO A 263 4.02 -7.32 -19.35
N GLU A 264 3.33 -7.51 -20.48
CA GLU A 264 3.54 -8.62 -21.41
C GLU A 264 4.87 -8.45 -22.16
N ALA A 265 5.10 -7.26 -22.72
CA ALA A 265 6.36 -6.95 -23.38
C ALA A 265 7.54 -6.99 -22.41
N ALA A 266 7.37 -6.48 -21.19
CA ALA A 266 8.38 -6.56 -20.13
C ALA A 266 8.72 -8.01 -19.77
N SER A 267 7.71 -8.87 -19.59
CA SER A 267 7.91 -10.28 -19.25
C SER A 267 8.64 -11.01 -20.38
N ALA A 268 8.17 -10.86 -21.63
CA ALA A 268 8.79 -11.46 -22.81
C ALA A 268 10.25 -11.00 -22.98
N GLU A 269 10.50 -9.71 -22.81
CA GLU A 269 11.83 -9.14 -22.99
C GLU A 269 12.80 -9.52 -21.88
N LEU A 270 12.37 -9.48 -20.61
CA LEU A 270 13.20 -9.92 -19.49
C LEU A 270 13.51 -11.42 -19.60
N LYS A 271 12.58 -12.23 -20.12
CA LYS A 271 12.81 -13.64 -20.44
C LYS A 271 13.80 -13.81 -21.60
N ARG A 272 13.75 -12.96 -22.62
CA ARG A 272 14.72 -12.95 -23.73
C ARG A 272 16.13 -12.61 -23.24
N ILE A 273 16.26 -11.57 -22.40
CA ILE A 273 17.55 -11.11 -21.85
C ILE A 273 18.13 -12.15 -20.89
N ALA A 274 17.32 -12.79 -20.06
CA ALA A 274 17.74 -13.80 -19.09
C ALA A 274 16.88 -15.07 -19.21
N PRO A 275 17.17 -15.99 -20.15
CA PRO A 275 16.33 -17.15 -20.44
C PRO A 275 16.07 -18.09 -19.25
N SER A 276 16.98 -18.15 -18.29
CA SER A 276 16.83 -18.97 -17.08
C SER A 276 15.92 -18.35 -16.01
N VAL A 277 15.52 -17.08 -16.15
CA VAL A 277 14.71 -16.35 -15.18
C VAL A 277 13.23 -16.45 -15.54
N ASP A 278 12.36 -16.38 -14.54
CA ASP A 278 10.93 -16.17 -14.75
C ASP A 278 10.67 -14.70 -15.14
N GLY A 279 10.31 -14.47 -16.40
CA GLY A 279 10.05 -13.14 -16.95
C GLY A 279 8.91 -12.41 -16.24
N SER A 280 7.86 -13.13 -15.81
CA SER A 280 6.72 -12.54 -15.11
C SER A 280 7.10 -12.08 -13.72
N LYS A 281 7.89 -12.89 -13.00
CA LYS A 281 8.44 -12.51 -11.69
C LYS A 281 9.39 -11.30 -11.80
N ALA A 282 10.24 -11.28 -12.82
CA ALA A 282 11.14 -10.17 -13.10
C ALA A 282 10.37 -8.88 -13.43
N ALA A 283 9.38 -8.96 -14.33
CA ALA A 283 8.52 -7.83 -14.70
C ALA A 283 7.75 -7.27 -13.49
N ARG A 284 7.27 -8.13 -12.59
CA ARG A 284 6.62 -7.70 -11.33
C ARG A 284 7.56 -6.90 -10.43
N LEU A 285 8.82 -7.33 -10.29
CA LEU A 285 9.82 -6.58 -9.53
C LEU A 285 10.15 -5.24 -10.20
N CYS A 286 10.23 -5.18 -11.53
CA CYS A 286 10.34 -3.90 -12.24
C CYS A 286 9.17 -2.96 -11.92
N ARG A 287 7.92 -3.45 -11.90
CA ARG A 287 6.75 -2.64 -11.51
C ARG A 287 6.84 -2.12 -10.07
N LEU A 288 7.37 -2.92 -9.14
CA LEU A 288 7.60 -2.48 -7.77
C LEU A 288 8.67 -1.38 -7.70
N ILE A 289 9.78 -1.55 -8.41
CA ILE A 289 10.86 -0.55 -8.50
C ILE A 289 10.36 0.74 -9.17
N ALA A 290 9.54 0.64 -10.21
CA ALA A 290 8.95 1.75 -10.95
C ALA A 290 7.95 2.59 -10.13
N ARG A 291 7.45 2.05 -9.01
CA ARG A 291 6.32 2.60 -8.25
C ARG A 291 6.45 4.09 -7.91
N PRO A 292 7.61 4.64 -7.48
CA PRO A 292 7.74 6.07 -7.23
C PRO A 292 7.39 6.94 -8.45
N ALA A 293 7.94 6.61 -9.62
CA ALA A 293 7.69 7.37 -10.84
C ALA A 293 6.25 7.16 -11.34
N VAL A 294 5.78 5.91 -11.40
CA VAL A 294 4.43 5.58 -11.89
C VAL A 294 3.35 6.22 -11.03
N ASN A 295 3.49 6.19 -9.70
CA ASN A 295 2.50 6.79 -8.80
C ASN A 295 2.49 8.32 -8.92
N LEU A 296 3.64 8.98 -8.97
CA LEU A 296 3.69 10.44 -9.17
C LEU A 296 3.09 10.87 -10.50
N ARG A 297 3.42 10.18 -11.60
CA ARG A 297 2.80 10.40 -12.92
C ARG A 297 1.29 10.22 -12.87
N THR A 298 0.82 9.19 -12.17
CA THR A 298 -0.62 8.92 -12.00
C THR A 298 -1.31 10.04 -11.22
N LEU A 299 -0.75 10.45 -10.07
CA LEU A 299 -1.31 11.52 -9.25
C LEU A 299 -1.40 12.84 -10.01
N ALA A 300 -0.37 13.18 -10.78
CA ALA A 300 -0.39 14.37 -11.62
C ALA A 300 -1.45 14.32 -12.73
N ARG A 301 -1.60 13.18 -13.40
CA ARG A 301 -2.67 12.98 -14.38
C ARG A 301 -4.04 13.16 -13.74
N ILE A 302 -4.24 12.64 -12.53
CA ILE A 302 -5.49 12.82 -11.77
C ILE A 302 -5.71 14.30 -11.43
N ALA A 303 -4.71 15.01 -10.91
CA ALA A 303 -4.80 16.43 -10.60
C ALA A 303 -5.09 17.29 -11.85
N HIS A 304 -4.53 16.93 -13.00
CA HIS A 304 -4.82 17.60 -14.26
C HIS A 304 -6.28 17.38 -14.71
N LEU A 305 -6.80 16.16 -14.56
CA LEU A 305 -8.16 15.80 -14.97
C LEU A 305 -9.24 16.32 -14.02
N PHE A 306 -8.92 16.42 -12.73
CA PHE A 306 -9.85 16.84 -11.69
C PHE A 306 -9.29 18.04 -10.93
N PRO A 307 -9.69 19.27 -11.28
CA PRO A 307 -9.13 20.48 -10.68
C PRO A 307 -9.15 20.53 -9.14
N ARG A 308 -10.14 19.90 -8.50
CA ARG A 308 -10.18 19.77 -7.02
C ARG A 308 -8.98 19.05 -6.43
N PHE A 309 -8.38 18.11 -7.18
CA PHE A 309 -7.18 17.36 -6.79
C PHE A 309 -5.88 18.17 -6.97
N GLN A 310 -5.97 19.42 -7.42
CA GLN A 310 -4.86 20.38 -7.40
C GLN A 310 -4.76 21.07 -6.03
N ALA A 311 -5.89 21.18 -5.32
CA ALA A 311 -5.96 21.72 -3.96
C ALA A 311 -6.15 20.58 -2.95
N VAL A 312 -5.07 19.84 -2.67
CA VAL A 312 -5.09 18.70 -1.73
C VAL A 312 -4.51 19.07 -0.37
N VAL A 313 -5.27 18.80 0.68
CA VAL A 313 -4.85 18.93 2.08
C VAL A 313 -4.69 17.53 2.68
N PHE A 314 -3.50 17.20 3.13
CA PHE A 314 -3.23 15.94 3.83
C PHE A 314 -3.41 16.13 5.34
N ILE A 315 -4.25 15.30 5.94
CA ILE A 315 -4.56 15.32 7.37
C ILE A 315 -3.96 14.05 7.98
N LYS A 316 -2.94 14.21 8.81
CA LYS A 316 -2.31 13.09 9.50
C LYS A 316 -3.22 12.63 10.64
N VAL A 317 -3.55 11.35 10.65
CA VAL A 317 -4.24 10.70 11.76
C VAL A 317 -3.19 10.24 12.76
N GLU A 318 -3.33 10.66 14.01
CA GLU A 318 -2.42 10.27 15.07
C GLU A 318 -2.46 8.76 15.29
N THR A 319 -1.29 8.14 15.34
CA THR A 319 -1.18 6.71 15.64
C THR A 319 -1.61 6.48 17.10
N PRO A 320 -2.68 5.71 17.37
CA PRO A 320 -3.09 5.43 18.73
C PRO A 320 -2.01 4.69 19.51
N GLY A 321 -2.04 4.81 20.84
CA GLY A 321 -1.22 3.99 21.73
C GLY A 321 -1.49 2.50 21.55
N PHE A 322 -0.56 1.68 22.02
CA PHE A 322 -0.75 0.23 22.01
C PHE A 322 -1.85 -0.19 22.99
N THR A 323 -2.64 -1.18 22.60
CA THR A 323 -3.64 -1.80 23.48
C THR A 323 -3.02 -2.97 24.22
N ARG A 324 -3.26 -3.10 25.52
CA ARG A 324 -2.82 -4.24 26.34
C ARG A 324 -4.02 -4.87 27.02
N LEU A 325 -4.07 -6.20 27.01
CA LEU A 325 -5.07 -6.94 27.78
C LEU A 325 -4.83 -6.75 29.28
N GLY A 326 -5.93 -6.72 30.05
CA GLY A 326 -5.85 -6.72 31.51
C GLY A 326 -5.30 -8.06 32.04
N PRO A 327 -4.71 -8.11 33.25
CA PRO A 327 -4.15 -9.35 33.81
C PRO A 327 -5.14 -10.52 33.83
N GLN A 328 -6.43 -10.26 34.06
CA GLN A 328 -7.50 -11.26 34.09
C GLN A 328 -7.88 -11.76 32.68
N GLN A 329 -7.54 -11.01 31.63
CA GLN A 329 -7.79 -11.36 30.23
C GLN A 329 -6.60 -12.12 29.61
N ILE A 330 -5.48 -12.29 30.33
CA ILE A 330 -4.30 -13.01 29.86
C ILE A 330 -4.41 -14.48 30.28
N LEU A 331 -5.16 -15.23 29.47
CA LEU A 331 -5.52 -16.63 29.72
C LEU A 331 -4.50 -17.63 29.13
N GLY A 332 -4.53 -18.86 29.64
CA GLY A 332 -3.91 -20.00 28.97
C GLY A 332 -4.70 -20.42 27.72
N LEU A 333 -4.05 -21.16 26.80
CA LEU A 333 -4.68 -21.60 25.55
C LEU A 333 -5.97 -22.42 25.79
N ALA A 334 -5.96 -23.32 26.79
CA ALA A 334 -7.11 -24.16 27.10
C ALA A 334 -8.30 -23.34 27.65
N GLU A 335 -8.04 -22.43 28.57
CA GLU A 335 -9.04 -21.51 29.13
C GLU A 335 -9.63 -20.61 28.03
N ALA A 336 -8.77 -20.03 27.18
CA ALA A 336 -9.21 -19.22 26.05
C ALA A 336 -10.03 -20.03 25.05
N TRP A 337 -9.67 -21.29 24.80
CA TRP A 337 -10.43 -22.19 23.92
C TRP A 337 -11.85 -22.43 24.44
N GLU A 338 -11.98 -22.70 25.74
CA GLU A 338 -13.25 -22.90 26.42
C GLU A 338 -14.09 -21.62 26.44
N GLN A 339 -13.49 -20.48 26.81
CA GLN A 339 -14.17 -19.17 26.83
C GLN A 339 -14.64 -18.73 25.44
N LEU A 340 -13.92 -19.10 24.39
CA LEU A 340 -14.35 -18.87 23.02
C LEU A 340 -15.46 -19.81 22.57
N GLY A 341 -15.82 -20.85 23.35
CA GLY A 341 -16.82 -21.85 22.96
C GLY A 341 -16.43 -22.60 21.68
N LEU A 342 -15.14 -22.87 21.49
CA LEU A 342 -14.66 -23.67 20.37
C LEU A 342 -14.97 -25.17 20.60
N PRO A 343 -15.11 -25.98 19.53
CA PRO A 343 -15.42 -27.39 19.67
C PRO A 343 -14.44 -28.12 20.59
N ARG A 344 -14.94 -29.01 21.44
CA ARG A 344 -14.07 -29.88 22.25
C ARG A 344 -13.26 -30.77 21.32
N LEU A 345 -11.96 -30.83 21.55
CA LEU A 345 -11.03 -31.68 20.80
C LEU A 345 -10.47 -32.73 21.76
N ASP A 346 -10.53 -34.00 21.37
CA ASP A 346 -9.93 -35.09 22.14
C ASP A 346 -8.41 -34.91 22.25
N ARG A 347 -7.78 -34.35 21.20
CA ARG A 347 -6.37 -33.94 21.18
C ARG A 347 -6.21 -32.64 20.40
N LEU A 348 -5.44 -31.70 20.97
CA LEU A 348 -5.05 -30.49 20.25
C LEU A 348 -4.16 -30.84 19.05
N PRO A 349 -4.36 -30.19 17.88
CA PRO A 349 -3.43 -30.26 16.77
C PRO A 349 -2.00 -29.97 17.23
N LYS A 350 -1.01 -30.69 16.65
CA LYS A 350 0.41 -30.50 17.00
C LYS A 350 0.86 -29.04 16.89
N SER A 351 0.35 -28.31 15.90
CA SER A 351 0.63 -26.89 15.69
C SER A 351 0.23 -26.00 16.89
N LEU A 352 -0.82 -26.38 17.62
CA LEU A 352 -1.28 -25.69 18.82
C LEU A 352 -0.56 -26.17 20.09
N SER A 353 -0.32 -27.48 20.22
CA SER A 353 0.30 -28.05 21.43
C SER A 353 1.70 -27.48 21.69
N HIS A 354 2.52 -27.30 20.64
CA HIS A 354 3.85 -26.70 20.78
C HIS A 354 3.83 -25.22 21.18
N ARG A 355 2.72 -24.51 20.91
CA ARG A 355 2.58 -23.06 21.14
C ARG A 355 1.80 -22.73 22.41
N GLN A 356 1.29 -23.72 23.15
CA GLN A 356 0.53 -23.53 24.38
C GLN A 356 1.28 -22.69 25.43
N LYS A 357 2.57 -22.95 25.64
CA LYS A 357 3.42 -22.17 26.56
C LYS A 357 3.64 -20.73 26.11
N ARG A 358 3.59 -20.48 24.79
CA ARG A 358 3.82 -19.16 24.19
C ARG A 358 2.53 -18.32 24.13
N PHE A 359 1.36 -18.95 24.03
CA PHE A 359 0.07 -18.28 23.89
C PHE A 359 -0.14 -17.16 24.92
N ARG A 360 0.09 -17.46 26.21
CA ARG A 360 -0.06 -16.48 27.29
C ARG A 360 0.91 -15.31 27.14
N LYS A 361 2.17 -15.59 26.78
CA LYS A 361 3.20 -14.58 26.53
C LYS A 361 2.82 -13.70 25.34
N ASP A 362 2.34 -14.29 24.25
CA ASP A 362 1.92 -13.56 23.06
C ASP A 362 0.69 -12.68 23.36
N CYS A 363 -0.30 -13.17 24.12
CA CYS A 363 -1.47 -12.40 24.56
C CYS A 363 -1.15 -11.25 25.53
N ALA A 364 -0.03 -11.35 26.27
CA ALA A 364 0.41 -10.32 27.22
C ALA A 364 1.14 -9.12 26.55
N ARG A 365 1.38 -9.19 25.23
CA ARG A 365 2.10 -8.16 24.50
C ARG A 365 1.23 -6.91 24.28
N ALA A 366 1.89 -5.84 23.81
CA ALA A 366 1.22 -4.60 23.43
C ALA A 366 0.83 -4.65 21.95
N PHE A 367 -0.44 -4.45 21.63
CA PHE A 367 -1.00 -4.62 20.29
C PHE A 367 -1.14 -3.29 19.56
N PRO A 368 -0.50 -3.11 18.38
CA PRO A 368 -0.61 -1.89 17.60
C PRO A 368 -1.93 -1.84 16.84
N VAL A 369 -2.50 -0.63 16.72
CA VAL A 369 -3.64 -0.39 15.83
C VAL A 369 -3.14 -0.26 14.40
N HIS A 370 -3.63 -1.10 13.49
CA HIS A 370 -3.26 -1.03 12.07
C HIS A 370 -3.92 0.20 11.41
N CYS A 371 -3.27 0.79 10.41
CA CYS A 371 -3.65 2.05 9.79
C CYS A 371 -5.06 2.05 9.20
N ASP A 372 -5.53 0.92 8.69
CA ASP A 372 -6.91 0.77 8.20
C ASP A 372 -7.92 0.95 9.35
N ALA A 373 -7.62 0.30 10.49
CA ALA A 373 -8.43 0.42 11.70
C ALA A 373 -8.31 1.82 12.32
N GLN A 374 -7.16 2.49 12.24
CA GLN A 374 -7.02 3.87 12.73
C GLN A 374 -7.99 4.83 12.03
N LEU A 375 -8.15 4.72 10.70
CA LEU A 375 -9.11 5.53 9.95
C LEU A 375 -10.56 5.21 10.35
N LEU A 376 -10.90 3.92 10.48
CA LEU A 376 -12.24 3.53 10.94
C LEU A 376 -12.56 4.08 12.34
N LEU A 377 -11.64 3.92 13.28
CA LEU A 377 -11.85 4.38 14.66
C LEU A 377 -11.97 5.90 14.73
N ARG A 378 -11.28 6.65 13.85
CA ARG A 378 -11.45 8.10 13.72
C ARG A 378 -12.88 8.45 13.28
N TYR A 379 -13.44 7.73 12.30
CA TYR A 379 -14.79 7.99 11.80
C TYR A 379 -15.89 7.53 12.74
N GLU A 380 -15.65 6.47 13.51
CA GLU A 380 -16.55 6.07 14.58
C GLU A 380 -16.57 7.11 15.72
N ALA A 381 -15.40 7.68 16.07
CA ALA A 381 -15.30 8.72 17.08
C ALA A 381 -15.86 10.07 16.61
N GLU A 382 -15.69 10.40 15.33
CA GLU A 382 -16.14 11.65 14.73
C GLU A 382 -16.82 11.39 13.37
N PRO A 383 -18.12 11.03 13.36
CA PRO A 383 -18.84 10.66 12.14
C PRO A 383 -18.90 11.76 11.08
N SER A 384 -18.79 13.03 11.46
CA SER A 384 -18.71 14.17 10.52
C SER A 384 -17.45 14.13 9.65
N LEU A 385 -16.43 13.37 10.03
CA LEU A 385 -15.20 13.17 9.26
C LEU A 385 -15.25 11.95 8.33
N ALA A 386 -16.36 11.23 8.27
CA ALA A 386 -16.52 10.09 7.39
C ALA A 386 -16.15 10.44 5.93
N PRO A 387 -15.49 9.54 5.18
CA PRO A 387 -15.01 9.84 3.86
C PRO A 387 -16.17 9.95 2.87
N SER A 388 -16.08 10.92 1.97
CA SER A 388 -17.05 11.10 0.86
C SER A 388 -17.04 9.94 -0.14
N LEU A 389 -15.90 9.23 -0.22
CA LEU A 389 -15.78 7.99 -0.97
C LEU A 389 -15.69 6.85 0.05
N PRO A 390 -16.59 5.86 0.04
CA PRO A 390 -16.54 4.73 0.96
C PRO A 390 -15.45 3.74 0.51
N TYR A 391 -14.20 4.18 0.58
CA TYR A 391 -13.02 3.41 0.20
C TYR A 391 -11.79 3.86 1.00
N ILE A 392 -11.03 2.90 1.49
CA ILE A 392 -9.72 3.11 2.10
C ILE A 392 -8.64 2.61 1.14
N GLY A 393 -7.76 3.53 0.73
CA GLY A 393 -6.59 3.21 -0.09
C GLY A 393 -5.40 2.82 0.77
N CYS A 394 -4.82 1.64 0.50
CA CYS A 394 -3.81 1.03 1.36
C CYS A 394 -2.54 0.73 0.56
N SER A 395 -1.38 0.90 1.20
CA SER A 395 -0.07 0.62 0.60
C SER A 395 0.24 -0.88 0.40
N LYS A 396 -0.47 -1.75 1.13
CA LYS A 396 -0.55 -3.21 0.99
C LYS A 396 -2.02 -3.60 1.00
N ARG A 397 -2.37 -4.81 0.52
CA ARG A 397 -3.73 -5.36 0.72
C ARG A 397 -4.03 -5.45 2.23
N ALA A 398 -5.29 -5.29 2.64
CA ALA A 398 -5.65 -5.35 4.05
C ALA A 398 -5.37 -6.74 4.65
N CYS A 399 -5.02 -6.79 5.93
CA CYS A 399 -4.93 -8.07 6.63
C CYS A 399 -6.32 -8.66 6.89
N PHE A 400 -6.37 -9.95 7.21
CA PHE A 400 -7.65 -10.62 7.48
C PHE A 400 -8.46 -9.93 8.58
N LEU A 401 -7.82 -9.47 9.66
CA LEU A 401 -8.50 -8.79 10.77
C LEU A 401 -9.00 -7.40 10.37
N CYS A 402 -8.17 -6.58 9.71
CA CYS A 402 -8.60 -5.26 9.21
C CYS A 402 -9.76 -5.38 8.22
N HIS A 403 -9.66 -6.29 7.25
CA HIS A 403 -10.72 -6.50 6.26
C HIS A 403 -12.02 -7.01 6.90
N SER A 404 -11.93 -7.95 7.83
CA SER A 404 -13.11 -8.46 8.53
C SER A 404 -13.73 -7.38 9.42
N LEU A 405 -12.92 -6.57 10.11
CA LEU A 405 -13.39 -5.43 10.89
C LEU A 405 -14.12 -4.41 10.00
N LEU A 406 -13.55 -4.07 8.83
CA LEU A 406 -14.19 -3.20 7.84
C LEU A 406 -15.56 -3.73 7.43
N SER A 407 -15.67 -5.02 7.15
CA SER A 407 -16.94 -5.63 6.71
C SER A 407 -18.04 -5.58 7.76
N VAL A 408 -17.71 -5.47 9.05
CA VAL A 408 -18.67 -5.39 10.15
C VAL A 408 -18.97 -3.95 10.56
N LEU A 409 -17.93 -3.11 10.79
CA LEU A 409 -18.11 -1.71 11.23
C LEU A 409 -18.55 -0.76 10.12
N ALA A 410 -18.13 -1.01 8.89
CA ALA A 410 -18.37 -0.11 7.77
C ALA A 410 -18.59 -0.92 6.48
N PRO A 411 -19.69 -1.67 6.38
CA PRO A 411 -19.92 -2.63 5.29
C PRO A 411 -19.91 -2.00 3.88
N GLN A 412 -20.19 -0.69 3.79
CA GLN A 412 -20.13 0.05 2.52
C GLN A 412 -18.70 0.47 2.14
N THR A 413 -17.78 0.50 3.11
CA THR A 413 -16.39 0.91 2.90
C THR A 413 -15.59 -0.21 2.28
N ARG A 414 -15.10 0.03 1.07
CA ARG A 414 -14.27 -0.91 0.31
C ARG A 414 -12.79 -0.71 0.58
N VAL A 415 -12.01 -1.74 0.28
CA VAL A 415 -10.54 -1.69 0.17
C VAL A 415 -10.13 -2.36 -1.13
N ARG A 416 -8.87 -2.16 -1.57
CA ARG A 416 -8.32 -2.81 -2.77
C ARG A 416 -8.43 -4.34 -2.76
N GLY A 417 -8.54 -4.93 -1.58
CA GLY A 417 -8.61 -6.37 -1.34
C GLY A 417 -7.89 -6.73 -0.05
N HIS A 418 -7.81 -8.02 0.23
CA HIS A 418 -7.11 -8.55 1.40
C HIS A 418 -6.20 -9.72 1.03
N HIS A 419 -5.11 -9.91 1.76
CA HIS A 419 -4.21 -11.05 1.54
C HIS A 419 -4.57 -12.27 2.40
N GLY A 420 -5.58 -12.16 3.26
CA GLY A 420 -6.14 -13.28 4.02
C GLY A 420 -5.29 -13.81 5.18
N VAL A 421 -4.07 -13.29 5.37
CA VAL A 421 -3.20 -13.63 6.50
C VAL A 421 -3.71 -12.93 7.76
N CYS A 422 -3.87 -13.72 8.83
CA CYS A 422 -4.24 -13.24 10.16
C CYS A 422 -2.98 -12.80 10.91
N TYR A 423 -2.83 -11.49 11.11
CA TYR A 423 -1.79 -10.93 11.96
C TYR A 423 -2.34 -10.74 13.38
N PRO A 424 -2.04 -11.64 14.33
CA PRO A 424 -2.62 -11.54 15.68
C PRO A 424 -2.06 -10.36 16.48
N PHE A 425 -0.97 -9.74 15.99
CA PHE A 425 -0.42 -8.50 16.54
C PHE A 425 -1.23 -7.29 16.03
N TRP A 426 -2.47 -7.22 16.51
CA TRP A 426 -3.49 -6.29 16.05
C TRP A 426 -4.30 -5.79 17.22
N GLY A 427 -4.44 -4.47 17.32
CA GLY A 427 -5.18 -3.83 18.37
C GLY A 427 -6.21 -2.84 17.88
N LEU A 428 -7.11 -2.50 18.79
CA LEU A 428 -8.05 -1.39 18.67
C LEU A 428 -7.86 -0.55 19.91
N GLY A 429 -7.72 0.77 19.73
CA GLY A 429 -7.60 1.69 20.86
C GLY A 429 -8.76 1.53 21.84
N VAL A 430 -8.65 2.15 23.01
CA VAL A 430 -9.66 1.99 24.08
C VAL A 430 -10.91 2.81 23.77
N LEU A 431 -11.70 2.33 22.80
CA LEU A 431 -13.00 2.89 22.46
C LEU A 431 -14.09 1.97 23.03
N GLN A 432 -15.04 2.57 23.74
CA GLN A 432 -16.05 1.89 24.55
C GLN A 432 -17.47 2.15 24.01
N SER A 433 -17.66 2.22 22.69
CA SER A 433 -19.01 2.32 22.13
C SER A 433 -19.68 0.94 22.15
N GLU A 434 -20.95 0.88 22.56
CA GLU A 434 -21.75 -0.36 22.51
C GLU A 434 -21.84 -0.92 21.08
N ASN A 435 -21.81 -0.04 20.08
CA ASN A 435 -21.73 -0.43 18.68
C ASN A 435 -20.45 -1.22 18.39
N LEU A 436 -19.29 -0.69 18.78
CA LEU A 436 -18.00 -1.37 18.59
C LEU A 436 -17.95 -2.72 19.33
N ARG A 437 -18.54 -2.83 20.52
CA ARG A 437 -18.62 -4.11 21.25
C ARG A 437 -19.37 -5.18 20.46
N ARG A 438 -20.53 -4.82 19.90
CA ARG A 438 -21.33 -5.71 19.04
C ARG A 438 -20.55 -6.16 17.82
N GLU A 439 -19.86 -5.22 17.15
CA GLU A 439 -19.07 -5.55 15.96
C GLU A 439 -17.83 -6.41 16.30
N LEU A 440 -17.25 -6.26 17.49
CA LEU A 440 -16.20 -7.14 17.97
C LEU A 440 -16.68 -8.57 18.23
N GLN A 441 -17.91 -8.74 18.72
CA GLN A 441 -18.52 -10.06 18.85
C GLN A 441 -18.72 -10.72 17.48
N GLN A 442 -19.19 -9.95 16.49
CA GLN A 442 -19.33 -10.44 15.11
C GLN A 442 -17.97 -10.82 14.50
N LEU A 443 -16.96 -9.96 14.64
CA LEU A 443 -15.59 -10.25 14.21
C LEU A 443 -15.05 -11.51 14.89
N CYS A 444 -15.23 -11.67 16.20
CA CYS A 444 -14.85 -12.86 16.94
C CYS A 444 -15.53 -14.11 16.34
N GLY A 445 -16.83 -14.03 16.03
CA GLY A 445 -17.57 -15.06 15.32
C GLY A 445 -16.95 -15.45 13.98
N ILE A 446 -16.54 -14.48 13.17
CA ILE A 446 -15.86 -14.71 11.88
C ILE A 446 -14.52 -15.44 12.08
N VAL A 447 -13.70 -15.01 13.05
CA VAL A 447 -12.41 -15.64 13.35
C VAL A 447 -12.61 -17.08 13.85
N LYS A 448 -13.57 -17.30 14.75
CA LYS A 448 -13.97 -18.63 15.24
C LYS A 448 -14.42 -19.55 14.11
N GLY A 449 -15.26 -19.05 13.20
CA GLY A 449 -15.68 -19.79 12.02
C GLY A 449 -14.50 -20.26 11.17
N LYS A 450 -13.48 -19.41 10.99
CA LYS A 450 -12.24 -19.81 10.31
C LYS A 450 -11.44 -20.86 11.07
N ILE A 451 -11.33 -20.75 12.40
CA ILE A 451 -10.68 -21.78 13.23
C ILE A 451 -11.37 -23.13 13.01
N VAL A 452 -12.69 -23.19 13.15
CA VAL A 452 -13.49 -24.42 12.98
C VAL A 452 -13.33 -25.00 11.58
N ALA A 453 -13.37 -24.15 10.54
CA ALA A 453 -13.17 -24.58 9.16
C ALA A 453 -11.79 -25.20 8.93
N ARG A 454 -10.74 -24.74 9.63
CA ARG A 454 -9.37 -25.30 9.54
C ARG A 454 -9.17 -26.59 10.33
N LEU A 455 -9.99 -26.82 11.35
CA LEU A 455 -9.98 -28.08 12.10
C LEU A 455 -10.73 -29.19 11.35
N SER A 456 -11.56 -28.82 10.37
CA SER A 456 -12.35 -29.77 9.59
C SER A 456 -11.49 -30.39 8.46
N PRO A 457 -11.45 -31.74 8.32
CA PRO A 457 -10.53 -32.43 7.41
C PRO A 457 -10.83 -32.28 5.90
N SER A 458 -11.95 -31.66 5.52
CA SER A 458 -12.54 -31.82 4.18
C SER A 458 -12.49 -30.60 3.27
N ARG A 459 -11.81 -29.50 3.64
CA ARG A 459 -11.74 -28.31 2.77
C ARG A 459 -10.32 -28.03 2.28
N PRO A 460 -10.09 -27.94 0.97
CA PRO A 460 -8.82 -27.45 0.45
C PRO A 460 -8.56 -26.04 0.96
N THR A 461 -7.32 -25.79 1.38
CA THR A 461 -6.88 -24.46 1.80
C THR A 461 -7.02 -23.51 0.61
N PRO A 462 -7.71 -22.37 0.75
CA PRO A 462 -7.78 -21.39 -0.33
C PRO A 462 -6.37 -20.97 -0.77
N LEU A 463 -6.17 -20.85 -2.08
CA LEU A 463 -4.94 -20.30 -2.66
C LEU A 463 -4.67 -18.90 -2.09
N MET A 464 -3.43 -18.66 -1.68
CA MET A 464 -3.01 -17.38 -1.11
C MET A 464 -2.96 -16.29 -2.17
N VAL A 465 -3.54 -15.15 -1.83
CA VAL A 465 -3.51 -13.93 -2.63
C VAL A 465 -2.31 -13.08 -2.13
N PRO A 466 -1.38 -12.66 -3.00
CA PRO A 466 -0.17 -11.92 -2.61
C PRO A 466 -0.46 -10.65 -1.83
N GLN A 467 0.39 -10.33 -0.85
CA GLN A 467 0.23 -9.16 0.02
C GLN A 467 0.39 -7.82 -0.69
N SER A 468 1.24 -7.81 -1.72
CA SER A 468 1.53 -6.65 -2.55
C SER A 468 1.19 -6.96 -4.00
N SER A 469 0.04 -6.49 -4.48
CA SER A 469 -0.19 -6.39 -5.93
C SER A 469 0.67 -5.26 -6.50
N ALA A 470 1.33 -5.55 -7.61
CA ALA A 470 2.27 -4.65 -8.25
C ALA A 470 1.51 -3.69 -9.15
N VAL A 471 1.16 -2.53 -8.58
CA VAL A 471 0.47 -1.41 -9.24
C VAL A 471 -0.97 -1.77 -9.63
N SER A 472 -1.97 -1.11 -9.02
CA SER A 472 -3.36 -1.25 -9.48
C SER A 472 -3.52 -0.40 -10.74
N ASP A 473 -3.52 -1.00 -11.91
CA ASP A 473 -3.64 -0.25 -13.16
C ASP A 473 -5.11 0.19 -13.36
N LEU A 474 -5.31 1.46 -13.74
CA LEU A 474 -6.60 1.91 -14.32
C LEU A 474 -6.72 1.26 -15.70
N ARG A 475 -7.86 1.14 -16.35
CA ARG A 475 -7.86 0.61 -17.74
C ARG A 475 -7.55 1.74 -18.72
N THR A 476 -6.91 1.43 -19.85
CA THR A 476 -6.59 2.39 -20.93
C THR A 476 -7.85 3.14 -21.41
N ALA A 477 -8.99 2.42 -21.48
CA ALA A 477 -10.28 2.99 -21.86
C ALA A 477 -10.81 4.05 -20.87
N ASP A 478 -10.44 3.95 -19.59
CA ASP A 478 -10.92 4.84 -18.55
C ASP A 478 -10.26 6.22 -18.68
N MET A 479 -8.93 6.26 -18.75
CA MET A 479 -8.19 7.51 -18.59
C MET A 479 -8.42 8.51 -19.70
N ALA A 480 -8.67 7.99 -20.88
CA ALA A 480 -8.89 8.85 -21.98
C ALA A 480 -10.24 9.56 -21.83
N GLY A 481 -11.33 8.88 -21.42
CA GLY A 481 -12.72 9.39 -21.29
C GLY A 481 -12.84 10.70 -20.52
N LEU A 482 -11.96 10.82 -19.55
CA LEU A 482 -11.83 11.96 -18.68
C LEU A 482 -11.40 13.23 -19.40
N ARG A 483 -10.56 13.14 -20.44
CA ARG A 483 -10.07 14.32 -21.19
C ARG A 483 -11.18 14.97 -22.01
N ARG A 484 -12.03 14.18 -22.68
CA ARG A 484 -13.18 14.72 -23.44
C ARG A 484 -14.22 15.34 -22.51
N GLN A 485 -14.47 14.73 -21.35
CA GLN A 485 -15.41 15.28 -20.37
C GLN A 485 -14.90 16.53 -19.66
N SER A 486 -13.60 16.61 -19.37
CA SER A 486 -12.99 17.83 -18.80
C SER A 486 -13.09 19.00 -19.77
N ALA A 487 -12.78 18.78 -21.06
CA ALA A 487 -12.93 19.80 -22.10
C ALA A 487 -14.39 20.26 -22.26
N HIS A 488 -15.35 19.32 -22.24
CA HIS A 488 -16.77 19.66 -22.32
C HIS A 488 -17.27 20.44 -21.09
N ARG A 489 -16.79 20.09 -19.89
CA ARG A 489 -17.13 20.82 -18.66
C ARG A 489 -16.53 22.24 -18.65
N GLN A 490 -15.27 22.40 -19.06
CA GLN A 490 -14.64 23.71 -19.21
C GLN A 490 -15.40 24.59 -20.19
N GLU A 491 -15.90 24.02 -21.30
CA GLU A 491 -16.72 24.74 -22.27
C GLU A 491 -18.10 25.14 -21.71
N LEU A 492 -18.75 24.26 -20.94
CA LEU A 492 -20.02 24.58 -20.27
C LEU A 492 -19.85 25.65 -19.19
N GLU A 493 -18.78 25.59 -18.40
CA GLU A 493 -18.44 26.62 -17.41
C GLU A 493 -18.17 27.96 -18.10
N ARG A 494 -17.41 27.96 -19.20
CA ARG A 494 -17.15 29.15 -20.04
C ARG A 494 -18.46 29.77 -20.53
N ARG A 495 -19.36 28.96 -21.11
CA ARG A 495 -20.68 29.43 -21.57
C ARG A 495 -21.56 29.95 -20.44
N SER A 496 -21.55 29.28 -19.29
CA SER A 496 -22.32 29.71 -18.11
C SER A 496 -21.77 31.03 -17.52
N GLN A 497 -20.47 31.27 -17.66
CA GLN A 497 -19.84 32.52 -17.27
C GLN A 497 -20.16 33.66 -18.25
N GLU A 498 -20.11 33.40 -19.56
CA GLU A 498 -20.53 34.37 -20.60
C GLU A 498 -22.00 34.80 -20.44
N VAL A 499 -22.89 33.88 -20.09
CA VAL A 499 -24.31 34.19 -19.84
C VAL A 499 -24.46 35.08 -18.60
N ARG A 500 -23.71 34.80 -17.52
CA ARG A 500 -23.72 35.63 -16.31
C ARG A 500 -23.19 37.04 -16.59
N GLU A 501 -22.13 37.16 -17.36
CA GLU A 501 -21.56 38.46 -17.75
C GLU A 501 -22.53 39.26 -18.63
N ARG A 502 -23.22 38.61 -19.58
CA ARG A 502 -24.26 39.27 -20.40
C ARG A 502 -25.46 39.74 -19.58
N MET A 503 -25.86 39.00 -18.56
CA MET A 503 -26.95 39.41 -17.67
C MET A 503 -26.58 40.54 -16.71
N GLN A 504 -25.29 40.83 -16.49
CA GLN A 504 -24.85 41.97 -15.68
C GLN A 504 -24.71 43.27 -16.49
N ILE A 505 -24.70 43.18 -17.82
CA ILE A 505 -24.58 44.32 -18.74
C ILE A 505 -25.96 44.87 -19.13
N LEU A 506 -27.02 44.07 -18.98
CA LEU A 506 -28.42 44.47 -19.13
C LEU A 506 -28.97 44.93 -17.78
#